data_AF-A0A7V1GFC0-F1
#
_entry.id   AF-A0A7V1GFC0-F1
#
_cell.length_a   1.000
_cell.length_b   1.000
_cell.length_c   1.000
_cell.angle_alpha   90.00
_cell.angle_beta   90.00
_cell.angle_gamma   90.00
#
_symmetry.space_group_name_H-M   'P 1'
#
loop_
_entity.id
_entity.type
_entity.pdbx_description
1 polymer ?
#
loop_
_entity_poly.entity_id
_entity_poly.type
_entity_poly.pdbx_seq_one_letter_code
_entity_poly.pdbx_strand_id
1 'polypeptide(L)'
;MHGPDKSVVISFGESPQNYYSIAIKKLDVKEGTELYSESKSNMNFAVFGDINEETLMSSENLPTYARVKVISVDARAQKAVFEVEATLLNLDTGELKKLDRVEVIVRGDDFLLLI
;
A
#
# COMPACT_ATOMS: atom_id res chain seq x y z
N MET A 1 -19.57 -17.11 -10.79
CA MET A 1 -19.27 -15.96 -11.67
C MET A 1 -18.21 -15.12 -10.99
N HIS A 2 -16.95 -15.18 -11.43
CA HIS A 2 -15.88 -14.34 -10.89
C HIS A 2 -15.93 -13.00 -11.64
N GLY A 3 -16.53 -11.98 -11.03
CA GLY A 3 -16.35 -10.60 -11.48
C GLY A 3 -14.87 -10.19 -11.33
N PRO A 4 -14.43 -9.11 -12.01
CA PRO A 4 -13.06 -8.63 -11.91
C PRO A 4 -12.70 -8.37 -10.45
N ASP A 5 -11.51 -8.84 -10.07
CA ASP A 5 -11.01 -8.76 -8.72
C ASP A 5 -10.83 -7.29 -8.33
N LYS A 6 -11.65 -6.78 -7.41
CA LYS A 6 -11.61 -5.36 -7.03
C LYS A 6 -10.41 -5.09 -6.13
N SER A 7 -9.75 -3.94 -6.31
CA SER A 7 -8.67 -3.48 -5.43
C SER A 7 -9.17 -2.43 -4.44
N VAL A 8 -8.56 -2.41 -3.27
CA VAL A 8 -8.65 -1.35 -2.27
C VAL A 8 -7.37 -0.53 -2.36
N VAL A 9 -7.49 0.80 -2.39
CA VAL A 9 -6.35 1.72 -2.32
C VAL A 9 -6.37 2.38 -0.95
N ILE A 10 -5.25 2.30 -0.25
CA ILE A 10 -5.02 2.94 1.04
C ILE A 10 -3.97 4.02 0.82
N SER A 11 -4.33 5.28 1.07
CA SER A 11 -3.41 6.41 1.03
C SER A 11 -3.23 6.98 2.43
N PHE A 12 -1.97 7.24 2.82
CA PHE A 12 -1.62 7.77 4.13
C PHE A 12 -0.43 8.72 4.01
N GLY A 13 -0.50 9.84 4.72
CA GLY A 13 0.46 10.94 4.57
C GLY A 13 0.03 12.18 5.32
N GLU A 14 0.86 13.22 5.25
CA GLU A 14 0.60 14.52 5.90
C GLU A 14 -0.51 15.30 5.18
N SER A 15 -0.64 15.10 3.87
CA SER A 15 -1.63 15.77 3.04
C SER A 15 -1.99 14.93 1.80
N PRO A 16 -3.04 15.29 1.05
CA PRO A 16 -3.35 14.65 -0.23
C PRO A 16 -2.30 14.82 -1.33
N GLN A 17 -1.27 15.66 -1.11
CA GLN A 17 -0.13 15.87 -2.01
C GLN A 17 1.19 15.35 -1.41
N ASN A 18 1.15 14.83 -0.17
CA ASN A 18 2.32 14.31 0.53
C ASN A 18 1.95 12.99 1.21
N TYR A 19 1.94 11.91 0.42
CA TYR A 19 1.43 10.60 0.82
C TYR A 19 2.12 9.41 0.17
N TYR A 20 1.97 8.26 0.80
CA TYR A 20 2.14 6.95 0.19
C TYR A 20 0.77 6.34 -0.10
N SER A 21 0.67 5.62 -1.21
CA SER A 21 -0.51 4.84 -1.60
C SER A 21 -0.14 3.41 -1.85
N ILE A 22 -0.98 2.50 -1.38
CA ILE A 22 -0.85 1.06 -1.59
C ILE A 22 -2.16 0.52 -2.12
N ALA A 23 -2.10 -0.16 -3.27
CA ALA A 23 -3.20 -0.90 -3.84
C ALA A 23 -3.08 -2.39 -3.51
N ILE A 24 -4.07 -2.95 -2.84
CA ILE A 24 -4.17 -4.37 -2.49
C ILE A 24 -5.47 -4.95 -3.00
N LYS A 25 -5.49 -6.23 -3.35
CA LYS A 25 -6.74 -6.90 -3.68
C LYS A 25 -7.63 -6.98 -2.46
N LYS A 26 -8.91 -6.75 -2.69
CA LYS A 26 -9.93 -6.79 -1.65
C LYS A 26 -9.98 -8.13 -0.90
N LEU A 27 -9.80 -9.26 -1.60
CA LEU A 27 -9.83 -10.60 -1.00
C LEU A 27 -8.65 -10.89 -0.05
N ASP A 28 -7.59 -10.08 -0.15
CA ASP A 28 -6.36 -10.18 0.62
C ASP A 28 -6.41 -9.31 1.90
N VAL A 29 -7.48 -8.53 2.08
CA VAL A 29 -7.75 -7.79 3.34
C VAL A 29 -8.31 -8.74 4.40
N LYS A 30 -7.46 -9.64 4.89
CA LYS A 30 -7.77 -10.59 5.96
C LYS A 30 -6.64 -10.59 6.98
N GLU A 31 -7.01 -10.69 8.25
CA GLU A 31 -6.04 -10.72 9.34
C GLU A 31 -4.97 -11.81 9.11
N GLY A 32 -3.71 -11.44 9.30
CA GLY A 32 -2.55 -12.31 9.09
C GLY A 32 -2.08 -12.41 7.64
N THR A 33 -2.82 -11.90 6.65
CA THR A 33 -2.35 -11.87 5.26
C THR A 33 -1.10 -11.00 5.14
N GLU A 34 -0.08 -11.54 4.48
CA GLU A 34 1.16 -10.84 4.16
C GLU A 34 1.35 -10.82 2.65
N LEU A 35 1.45 -9.62 2.10
CA LEU A 35 1.69 -9.34 0.70
C LEU A 35 3.10 -8.78 0.56
N TYR A 36 3.84 -9.33 -0.40
CA TYR A 36 5.23 -8.99 -0.62
C TYR A 36 5.53 -8.89 -2.12
N SER A 37 6.33 -7.90 -2.49
CA SER A 37 6.80 -7.70 -3.86
C SER A 37 8.24 -7.21 -3.83
N GLU A 38 9.10 -7.86 -4.61
CA GLU A 38 10.44 -7.40 -4.97
C GLU A 38 10.48 -7.15 -6.47
N SER A 39 10.99 -5.98 -6.87
CA SER A 39 11.53 -5.65 -8.21
C SER A 39 10.93 -6.46 -9.36
N LYS A 40 9.61 -6.33 -9.53
CA LYS A 40 8.85 -6.62 -10.75
C LYS A 40 7.38 -6.20 -10.59
N SER A 41 6.86 -5.75 -11.72
CA SER A 41 5.49 -5.38 -12.12
C SER A 41 4.38 -6.34 -11.68
N ASN A 42 4.22 -6.56 -10.37
CA ASN A 42 3.04 -7.26 -9.86
C ASN A 42 1.81 -6.38 -10.05
N MET A 43 1.02 -6.65 -11.08
CA MET A 43 -0.23 -5.92 -11.37
C MET A 43 -1.24 -5.97 -10.20
N ASN A 44 -1.05 -6.86 -9.24
CA ASN A 44 -1.92 -7.01 -8.08
C ASN A 44 -1.45 -6.22 -6.86
N PHE A 45 -0.29 -5.56 -6.93
CA PHE A 45 0.33 -4.91 -5.79
C PHE A 45 1.17 -3.72 -6.24
N ALA A 46 0.62 -2.53 -6.09
CA ALA A 46 1.28 -1.27 -6.47
C ALA A 46 1.48 -0.40 -5.24
N VAL A 47 2.69 0.13 -5.10
CA VAL A 47 3.00 1.17 -4.12
C VAL A 47 3.54 2.39 -4.85
N PHE A 48 2.96 3.53 -4.53
CA PHE A 48 3.27 4.84 -5.10
C PHE A 48 3.46 5.83 -3.95
N GLY A 49 4.27 6.86 -4.15
CA GLY A 49 4.33 7.99 -3.26
C GLY A 49 4.48 9.28 -4.03
N ASP A 50 3.84 10.33 -3.52
CA ASP A 50 4.14 11.71 -3.88
C ASP A 50 4.55 12.38 -2.57
N ILE A 51 5.84 12.64 -2.38
CA ILE A 51 6.39 13.11 -1.11
C ILE A 51 7.25 14.34 -1.38
N ASN A 52 6.85 15.49 -0.83
CA ASN A 52 7.54 16.76 -1.03
C ASN A 52 7.78 17.06 -2.53
N GLU A 53 6.75 16.88 -3.36
CA GLU A 53 6.81 17.08 -4.83
C GLU A 53 7.69 16.06 -5.58
N GLU A 54 8.19 15.02 -4.90
CA GLU A 54 8.94 13.94 -5.52
C GLU A 54 8.03 12.75 -5.86
N THR A 55 8.14 12.27 -7.10
CA THR A 55 7.40 11.09 -7.52
C THR A 55 8.17 9.81 -7.21
N LEU A 56 7.61 8.95 -6.35
CA LEU A 56 8.18 7.68 -5.90
C LEU A 56 7.41 6.49 -6.46
N MET A 57 8.09 5.55 -7.10
CA MET A 57 7.45 4.34 -7.66
C MET A 57 8.34 3.09 -7.67
N SER A 58 7.73 1.94 -7.94
CA SER A 58 8.48 0.71 -8.18
C SER A 58 9.30 0.80 -9.48
N SER A 59 10.40 0.05 -9.53
CA SER A 59 11.31 -0.03 -10.68
C SER A 59 11.56 -1.48 -11.04
N GLU A 60 11.54 -1.78 -12.35
CA GLU A 60 11.92 -3.10 -12.85
C GLU A 60 13.44 -3.31 -12.91
N ASN A 61 14.21 -2.22 -12.90
CA ASN A 61 15.67 -2.23 -13.12
C ASN A 61 16.48 -1.98 -11.83
N LEU A 62 15.84 -1.47 -10.78
CA LEU A 62 16.47 -1.15 -9.50
C LEU A 62 15.79 -1.91 -8.36
N PRO A 63 16.52 -2.22 -7.26
CA PRO A 63 16.04 -3.06 -6.16
C PRO A 63 14.97 -2.35 -5.31
N THR A 64 13.79 -2.17 -5.90
CA THR A 64 12.59 -1.69 -5.21
C THR A 64 11.83 -2.86 -4.60
N TYR A 65 11.14 -2.62 -3.50
CA TYR A 65 10.26 -3.62 -2.87
C TYR A 65 9.11 -2.94 -2.16
N ALA A 66 8.06 -3.70 -1.89
CA ALA A 66 6.99 -3.30 -1.00
C ALA A 66 6.45 -4.50 -0.24
N ARG A 67 6.02 -4.25 0.99
CA ARG A 67 5.47 -5.24 1.90
C ARG A 67 4.29 -4.63 2.64
N VAL A 68 3.19 -5.38 2.70
CA VAL A 68 2.01 -5.05 3.51
C VAL A 68 1.60 -6.29 4.29
N LYS A 69 1.46 -6.15 5.59
CA LYS A 69 0.90 -7.18 6.46
C LYS A 69 -0.36 -6.65 7.11
N VAL A 70 -1.47 -7.38 6.96
CA VAL A 70 -2.71 -7.07 7.64
C VAL A 70 -2.61 -7.58 9.07
N ILE A 71 -2.48 -6.66 10.03
CA ILE A 71 -2.27 -6.98 11.45
C ILE A 71 -3.59 -7.35 12.12
N SER A 72 -4.65 -6.59 11.86
CA SER A 72 -5.98 -6.88 12.39
C SER A 72 -7.06 -6.22 11.54
N VAL A 73 -8.24 -6.84 11.51
CA VAL A 73 -9.44 -6.28 10.87
C VAL A 73 -10.62 -6.44 11.83
N ASP A 74 -11.13 -5.32 12.32
CA ASP A 74 -12.35 -5.26 13.12
C ASP A 74 -13.48 -4.65 12.27
N ALA A 75 -14.29 -5.53 11.69
CA ALA A 75 -15.43 -5.13 10.89
C ALA A 75 -16.53 -4.43 11.72
N ARG A 76 -16.64 -4.71 13.03
CA ARG A 76 -17.65 -4.06 13.88
C ARG A 76 -17.24 -2.63 14.22
N ALA A 77 -15.96 -2.44 14.50
CA ALA A 77 -15.39 -1.13 14.77
C ALA A 77 -14.97 -0.37 13.51
N GLN A 78 -15.19 -0.94 12.32
CA GLN A 78 -14.80 -0.34 11.03
C GLN A 78 -13.33 0.09 11.03
N LYS A 79 -12.46 -0.81 11.52
CA LYS A 79 -11.04 -0.56 11.74
C LYS A 79 -10.20 -1.64 11.08
N ALA A 80 -9.12 -1.25 10.41
CA ALA A 80 -8.06 -2.16 10.00
C ALA A 80 -6.68 -1.58 10.35
N VAL A 81 -5.75 -2.47 10.71
CA VAL A 81 -4.37 -2.13 11.03
C VAL A 81 -3.46 -2.86 10.07
N PHE A 82 -2.55 -2.13 9.46
CA PHE A 82 -1.57 -2.64 8.49
C PHE A 82 -0.17 -2.31 8.96
N GLU A 83 0.78 -3.22 8.78
CA GLU A 83 2.21 -2.92 8.81
C GLU A 83 2.68 -2.81 7.37
N VAL A 84 3.30 -1.68 7.01
CA VAL A 84 3.71 -1.39 5.64
C VAL A 84 5.17 -0.99 5.59
N GLU A 85 5.86 -1.35 4.53
CA GLU A 85 7.28 -1.09 4.32
C GLU A 85 7.56 -1.06 2.82
N ALA A 86 8.40 -0.14 2.34
CA ALA A 86 8.74 -0.08 0.92
C ALA A 86 10.11 0.56 0.65
N THR A 87 10.72 0.19 -0.46
CA THR A 87 11.79 0.95 -1.11
C THR A 87 11.34 1.29 -2.53
N LEU A 88 11.25 2.57 -2.83
CA LEU A 88 10.76 3.12 -4.09
C LEU A 88 11.86 3.95 -4.77
N LEU A 89 11.79 4.04 -6.09
CA LEU A 89 12.64 4.91 -6.90
C LEU A 89 12.01 6.30 -6.96
N ASN A 90 12.80 7.33 -6.65
CA ASN A 90 12.49 8.71 -6.98
C ASN A 90 12.79 8.93 -8.48
N LEU A 91 11.79 9.37 -9.24
CA LEU A 91 11.93 9.59 -10.68
C LEU A 91 12.72 10.86 -11.04
N ASP A 92 12.70 11.86 -10.17
CA ASP A 92 13.35 13.15 -10.38
C ASP A 92 14.85 13.07 -10.13
N THR A 93 15.27 12.29 -9.13
CA THR A 93 16.68 12.16 -8.72
C THR A 93 17.33 10.84 -9.13
N GLY A 94 16.53 9.80 -9.39
CA GLY A 94 17.01 8.43 -9.63
C GLY A 94 17.46 7.70 -8.35
N GLU A 95 17.29 8.30 -7.17
CA GLU A 95 17.68 7.70 -5.90
C GLU A 95 16.59 6.77 -5.36
N LEU A 96 17.00 5.77 -4.56
CA LEU A 96 16.07 4.92 -3.84
C LEU A 96 15.68 5.57 -2.51
N LYS A 97 14.39 5.80 -2.31
CA LYS A 97 13.82 6.23 -1.04
C LYS A 97 13.12 5.08 -0.34
N LYS A 98 13.38 4.99 0.97
CA LYS A 98 12.81 3.96 1.83
C LYS A 98 11.68 4.54 2.68
N LEU A 99 10.52 3.91 2.62
CA LEU A 99 9.51 3.96 3.65
C LEU A 99 9.87 2.91 4.69
N ASP A 100 10.37 3.36 5.84
CA ASP A 100 10.59 2.47 6.98
C ASP A 100 9.29 1.81 7.40
N ARG A 101 9.43 0.64 8.03
CA ARG A 101 8.31 -0.14 8.53
C ARG A 101 7.46 0.72 9.48
N VAL A 102 6.21 0.92 9.10
CA VAL A 102 5.26 1.75 9.85
C VAL A 102 3.91 1.07 10.00
N GLU A 103 3.24 1.30 11.12
CA GLU A 103 1.88 0.85 11.35
C GLU A 103 0.89 1.92 10.86
N VAL A 104 -0.02 1.53 9.96
CA VAL A 104 -1.08 2.37 9.40
C VAL A 104 -2.42 1.88 9.93
N ILE A 105 -3.16 2.77 10.59
CA ILE A 105 -4.49 2.47 11.15
C ILE A 105 -5.55 3.19 10.33
N VAL A 106 -6.36 2.43 9.60
CA VAL A 106 -7.51 2.96 8.85
C VAL A 106 -8.76 2.87 9.72
N ARG A 107 -9.49 3.99 9.85
CA ARG A 107 -10.74 4.12 10.61
C ARG A 107 -11.71 5.02 9.85
N GLY A 108 -13.00 4.73 9.89
CA GLY A 108 -14.04 5.61 9.34
C GLY A 108 -15.42 4.96 9.38
N ASP A 109 -16.46 5.78 9.31
CA ASP A 109 -17.86 5.32 9.41
C ASP A 109 -18.25 4.35 8.28
N ASP A 110 -17.61 4.48 7.11
CA ASP A 110 -17.79 3.66 5.91
C ASP A 110 -16.51 2.88 5.53
N PHE A 111 -15.73 2.38 6.49
CA PHE A 111 -14.71 1.35 6.19
C PHE A 111 -15.42 0.01 5.90
N LEU A 112 -16.27 0.02 4.88
CA LEU A 112 -16.94 -1.14 4.36
C LEU A 112 -15.86 -1.99 3.71
N LEU A 113 -15.53 -3.07 4.41
CA LEU A 113 -15.06 -4.28 3.76
C LEU A 113 -16.13 -4.57 2.71
N LEU A 114 -15.90 -4.15 1.47
CA LEU A 114 -16.80 -4.46 0.38
C LEU A 114 -17.00 -5.99 0.51
N ILE A 115 -18.22 -6.47 0.44
CA ILE A 115 -18.49 -7.92 0.53
C ILE A 115 -18.38 -8.50 -0.88
#